data_AF-A0A232LTJ5-F1
#
_entry.id   AF-A0A232LTJ5-F1
#
_cell.length_a   1.000
_cell.length_b   1.000
_cell.length_c   1.000
_cell.angle_alpha   90.00
_cell.angle_beta   90.00
_cell.angle_gamma   90.00
#
_symmetry.space_group_name_H-M   'P 1'
#
loop_
_entity.id
_entity.type
_entity.pdbx_description
1 polymer ?
#
loop_
_entity_poly.entity_id
_entity_poly.type
_entity_poly.pdbx_seq_one_letter_code
_entity_poly.pdbx_strand_id
1 'polypeptide(L)'
;MFNSVSRRLWVSKLVRVPCHEQSARSFYHGIQENMRREYSQALFARKPVPYTRNQVRSLAFSQRMRLGLRKASKGIWRNNPILFPLAIISVVGATALLIYVTYVQVTYVNPQYNKFPPEVAKALRIAVYYTELDLNPSRALVAYQEALRIAMDQGIHPYSDEVLGIKLQVALMLEKAGLVKAAIEVLERTKKDALIWINEGRGMKEVTAKGRADNSNTTKIHDSVLEAQRQRKEQEDYEERQRDKTLKKVIGMEVKLAELYSSDHIQDEKRAEESQVAAVELCLKEMKRRQRLGLPVGQGSGGDDGSWLNLIEIASAFTDLADMYTQQQKPELALPLYMQALAMVKEDEGNSTSCKQVVLLNNVAQAMVEQANRPVHPSKGNPSTQLSLSNDQIIDDAKQWARKAVDVAADIHPPVRDESCDVSCVVATVNLGYLSEMQNRLKEADDLFLKAKRLAQDIGYQEGIAQAEKAQRRLEKSRESHK
;
A
#
# COMPACT_ATOMS: atom_id res chain seq x y z
N MET A 1 -3.96 -3.12 -0.64
CA MET A 1 -3.87 -1.65 -0.53
C MET A 1 -3.34 -1.16 0.83
N PHE A 2 -2.45 -1.92 1.50
CA PHE A 2 -1.67 -1.43 2.66
C PHE A 2 -0.22 -1.88 2.49
N ASN A 3 0.38 -1.54 1.34
CA ASN A 3 1.81 -1.67 1.05
C ASN A 3 2.26 -0.44 0.26
N SER A 4 1.77 0.75 0.66
CA SER A 4 2.32 2.01 0.20
C SER A 4 3.09 2.62 1.36
N VAL A 5 4.36 2.26 1.44
CA VAL A 5 5.38 3.08 2.10
C VAL A 5 5.27 4.46 1.48
N SER A 6 4.92 5.44 2.30
CA SER A 6 4.78 6.84 1.94
C SER A 6 6.13 7.38 1.43
N ARG A 7 6.38 7.27 0.12
CA ARG A 7 7.31 8.15 -0.59
C ARG A 7 6.58 9.46 -0.82
N ARG A 8 6.62 10.38 0.15
CA ARG A 8 6.31 11.79 -0.10
C ARG A 8 7.61 12.52 -0.41
N LEU A 9 8.01 12.48 -1.68
CA LEU A 9 8.82 13.53 -2.27
C LEU A 9 7.84 14.52 -2.91
N TRP A 10 7.91 15.77 -2.49
CA TRP A 10 7.13 16.87 -3.01
C TRP A 10 7.44 17.07 -4.50
N VAL A 11 6.43 16.98 -5.37
CA VAL A 11 6.54 17.44 -6.77
C VAL A 11 5.51 18.54 -7.01
N SER A 12 6.05 19.74 -7.19
CA SER A 12 5.34 20.91 -7.69
C SER A 12 4.90 20.70 -9.14
N LYS A 13 3.62 20.99 -9.43
CA LYS A 13 3.02 21.46 -10.70
C LYS A 13 3.64 20.95 -12.03
N LEU A 14 2.89 20.12 -12.75
CA LEU A 14 2.98 20.04 -14.23
C LEU A 14 1.60 19.93 -14.91
N VAL A 15 1.24 21.05 -15.54
CA VAL A 15 0.56 21.32 -16.83
C VAL A 15 -0.17 20.15 -17.56
N ARG A 16 -1.46 20.38 -17.86
CA ARG A 16 -2.33 19.64 -18.81
C ARG A 16 -1.94 19.89 -20.28
N VAL A 17 -2.02 18.84 -21.12
CA VAL A 17 -2.16 18.92 -22.60
C VAL A 17 -3.08 17.76 -23.07
N PRO A 18 -3.91 17.91 -24.13
CA PRO A 18 -5.22 17.25 -24.25
C PRO A 18 -5.29 15.97 -25.10
N CYS A 19 -6.44 15.31 -24.95
CA CYS A 19 -7.00 14.16 -25.68
C CYS A 19 -6.92 14.24 -27.21
N HIS A 20 -6.79 13.08 -27.85
CA HIS A 20 -7.11 12.89 -29.26
C HIS A 20 -8.20 11.80 -29.40
N GLU A 21 -9.37 12.21 -29.88
CA GLU A 21 -10.42 11.33 -30.42
C GLU A 21 -9.94 10.62 -31.68
N GLN A 22 -10.37 9.36 -31.89
CA GLN A 22 -10.70 8.85 -33.23
C GLN A 22 -11.87 7.84 -33.22
N SER A 23 -13.03 8.36 -33.63
CA SER A 23 -13.97 7.87 -34.65
C SER A 23 -14.11 6.37 -34.94
N ALA A 24 -15.35 5.90 -34.77
CA ALA A 24 -15.92 4.69 -35.31
C ALA A 24 -16.09 4.74 -36.85
N ARG A 25 -15.94 3.59 -37.51
CA ARG A 25 -16.59 3.32 -38.82
C ARG A 25 -17.11 1.88 -38.89
N SER A 26 -18.45 1.81 -38.89
CA SER A 26 -19.25 0.78 -39.58
C SER A 26 -19.05 0.89 -41.09
N PHE A 27 -19.17 -0.21 -41.85
CA PHE A 27 -19.98 -0.26 -43.07
C PHE A 27 -20.29 -1.70 -43.50
N TYR A 28 -21.39 -1.78 -44.22
CA TYR A 28 -22.32 -2.89 -44.51
C TYR A 28 -21.99 -3.75 -45.75
N HIS A 29 -22.86 -4.76 -45.94
CA HIS A 29 -23.28 -5.48 -47.15
C HIS A 29 -22.53 -6.79 -47.49
N GLY A 30 -23.20 -7.90 -47.84
CA GLY A 30 -24.62 -8.16 -48.04
C GLY A 30 -24.82 -9.43 -48.91
N ILE A 31 -26.02 -10.01 -48.79
CA ILE A 31 -26.76 -10.80 -49.82
C ILE A 31 -26.32 -12.28 -50.00
N GLN A 32 -27.09 -13.30 -49.57
CA GLN A 32 -28.28 -13.97 -50.20
C GLN A 32 -27.86 -14.72 -51.50
N GLU A 33 -28.17 -15.99 -51.83
CA GLU A 33 -29.44 -16.72 -51.83
C GLU A 33 -29.27 -18.25 -52.02
N ASN A 34 -30.28 -18.96 -51.47
CA ASN A 34 -30.93 -20.21 -51.87
C ASN A 34 -30.58 -20.86 -53.22
N MET A 35 -30.57 -22.20 -53.24
CA MET A 35 -31.39 -22.99 -54.18
C MET A 35 -31.46 -24.49 -53.78
N ARG A 36 -32.68 -24.93 -53.46
CA ARG A 36 -33.14 -26.32 -53.51
C ARG A 36 -32.98 -26.86 -54.93
N ARG A 37 -32.64 -28.14 -55.08
CA ARG A 37 -32.98 -28.91 -56.29
C ARG A 37 -33.45 -30.32 -55.96
N GLU A 38 -34.42 -30.70 -56.78
CA GLU A 38 -35.39 -31.78 -56.65
C GLU A 38 -34.82 -33.16 -56.92
N TYR A 39 -35.48 -34.13 -56.30
CA TYR A 39 -35.41 -35.54 -56.62
C TYR A 39 -36.05 -35.82 -57.98
N SER A 40 -35.36 -36.56 -58.84
CA SER A 40 -35.96 -37.30 -59.95
C SER A 40 -35.39 -38.71 -59.99
N GLN A 41 -36.28 -39.69 -59.80
CA GLN A 41 -36.05 -41.11 -59.99
C GLN A 41 -36.28 -41.47 -61.46
N ALA A 42 -35.34 -42.20 -62.06
CA ALA A 42 -35.59 -42.97 -63.28
C ALA A 42 -34.88 -44.32 -63.19
N LEU A 43 -35.69 -45.37 -63.26
CA LEU A 43 -35.35 -46.79 -63.22
C LEU A 43 -34.75 -47.24 -64.55
N PHE A 44 -33.56 -47.85 -64.53
CA PHE A 44 -33.13 -48.77 -65.58
C PHE A 44 -32.34 -49.96 -64.99
N ALA A 45 -32.86 -51.15 -65.23
CA ALA A 45 -32.30 -52.43 -64.84
C ALA A 45 -31.15 -52.84 -65.77
N ARG A 46 -29.96 -53.12 -65.21
CA ARG A 46 -28.91 -53.92 -65.87
C ARG A 46 -28.15 -54.79 -64.87
N LYS A 47 -28.32 -56.11 -65.08
CA LYS A 47 -27.49 -57.31 -64.81
C LYS A 47 -26.40 -57.24 -63.70
N PRO A 48 -26.35 -58.20 -62.76
CA PRO A 48 -25.28 -58.30 -61.78
C PRO A 48 -23.99 -58.79 -62.44
N VAL A 49 -22.96 -57.93 -62.44
CA VAL A 49 -21.57 -58.28 -62.78
C VAL A 49 -20.88 -58.71 -61.47
N PRO A 50 -20.11 -59.81 -61.45
CA PRO A 50 -19.48 -60.30 -60.23
C PRO A 50 -18.57 -59.26 -59.59
N TYR A 51 -18.79 -59.12 -58.30
CA TYR A 51 -18.14 -58.25 -57.35
C TYR A 51 -16.62 -58.50 -57.30
N THR A 52 -15.81 -57.67 -57.97
CA THR A 52 -14.47 -57.42 -57.44
C THR A 52 -14.63 -56.51 -56.25
N ARG A 53 -14.49 -57.08 -55.06
CA ARG A 53 -14.41 -56.39 -53.78
C ARG A 53 -13.19 -55.47 -53.79
N ASN A 54 -13.29 -54.32 -54.43
CA ASN A 54 -12.41 -53.22 -54.12
C ASN A 54 -12.76 -52.82 -52.70
N GLN A 55 -11.91 -53.24 -51.75
CA GLN A 55 -11.89 -52.68 -50.41
C GLN A 55 -11.64 -51.18 -50.58
N VAL A 56 -12.71 -50.39 -50.72
CA VAL A 56 -12.66 -48.97 -50.42
C VAL A 56 -12.49 -48.94 -48.90
N ARG A 57 -11.24 -49.04 -48.45
CA ARG A 57 -10.89 -48.68 -47.07
C ARG A 57 -11.41 -47.26 -46.93
N SER A 58 -12.51 -47.09 -46.22
CA SER A 58 -12.99 -45.78 -45.83
C SER A 58 -11.86 -45.20 -45.00
N LEU A 59 -11.03 -44.38 -45.65
CA LEU A 59 -9.99 -43.64 -44.94
C LEU A 59 -10.67 -43.00 -43.74
N ALA A 60 -10.11 -43.26 -42.56
CA ALA A 60 -10.61 -42.67 -41.33
C ALA A 60 -10.73 -41.16 -41.54
N PHE A 61 -11.70 -40.51 -40.88
CA PHE A 61 -11.95 -39.08 -41.03
C PHE A 61 -10.65 -38.24 -40.93
N SER A 62 -9.75 -38.61 -40.03
CA SER A 62 -8.41 -38.01 -39.86
C SER A 62 -7.50 -38.14 -41.09
N GLN A 63 -7.50 -39.30 -41.77
CA GLN A 63 -6.72 -39.55 -42.97
C GLN A 63 -7.26 -38.73 -44.16
N ARG A 64 -8.59 -38.63 -44.30
CA ARG A 64 -9.23 -37.77 -45.32
C ARG A 64 -8.94 -36.30 -45.08
N MET A 65 -9.03 -35.86 -43.83
CA MET A 65 -8.74 -34.48 -43.44
C MET A 65 -7.28 -34.12 -43.75
N ARG A 66 -6.30 -34.97 -43.39
CA ARG A 66 -4.87 -34.75 -43.71
C ARG A 66 -4.61 -34.64 -45.21
N LEU A 67 -5.19 -35.53 -46.01
CA LEU A 67 -5.02 -35.50 -47.46
C LEU A 67 -5.70 -34.28 -48.10
N GLY A 68 -6.88 -33.88 -47.60
CA GLY A 68 -7.59 -32.67 -48.02
C GLY A 68 -6.76 -31.41 -47.74
N LEU A 69 -6.24 -31.27 -46.51
CA LEU A 69 -5.38 -30.15 -46.13
C LEU A 69 -4.10 -30.08 -46.97
N ARG A 70 -3.47 -31.22 -47.27
CA ARG A 70 -2.22 -31.28 -48.05
C ARG A 70 -2.42 -30.99 -49.55
N LYS A 71 -3.59 -31.32 -50.10
CA LYS A 71 -3.96 -30.94 -51.47
C LYS A 71 -4.37 -29.47 -51.55
N ALA A 72 -5.16 -28.99 -50.58
CA ALA A 72 -5.59 -27.60 -50.51
C ALA A 72 -4.40 -26.64 -50.28
N SER A 73 -3.45 -26.99 -49.42
CA SER A 73 -2.29 -26.13 -49.12
C SER A 73 -1.40 -25.88 -50.32
N LYS A 74 -1.14 -26.90 -51.16
CA LYS A 74 -0.32 -26.75 -52.37
C LYS A 74 -0.97 -25.86 -53.43
N GLY A 75 -2.29 -25.93 -53.59
CA GLY A 75 -3.03 -25.11 -54.57
C GLY A 75 -3.14 -23.64 -54.14
N ILE A 76 -3.41 -23.40 -52.86
CA ILE A 76 -3.61 -22.06 -52.31
C ILE A 76 -2.30 -21.26 -52.28
N TRP A 77 -1.18 -21.89 -51.92
CA TRP A 77 0.11 -21.22 -51.80
C TRP A 77 0.64 -20.68 -53.15
N ARG A 78 0.28 -21.34 -54.26
CA ARG A 78 0.68 -20.92 -55.60
C ARG A 78 -0.16 -19.76 -56.12
N ASN A 79 -1.44 -19.71 -55.74
CA ASN A 79 -2.37 -18.67 -56.21
C ASN A 79 -2.28 -17.37 -55.40
N ASN A 80 -1.94 -17.46 -54.10
CA ASN A 80 -1.87 -16.31 -53.20
C ASN A 80 -0.63 -16.37 -52.30
N PRO A 81 0.58 -16.16 -52.85
CA PRO A 81 1.84 -16.35 -52.12
C PRO A 81 2.06 -15.35 -50.97
N ILE A 82 1.41 -14.18 -51.01
CA ILE A 82 1.54 -13.12 -50.00
C ILE A 82 0.41 -13.17 -48.97
N LEU A 83 -0.85 -13.35 -49.40
CA LEU A 83 -1.99 -13.36 -48.48
C LEU A 83 -2.01 -14.57 -47.54
N PHE A 84 -1.60 -15.74 -48.01
CA PHE A 84 -1.63 -16.98 -47.22
C PHE A 84 -0.74 -16.95 -45.96
N PRO A 85 0.56 -16.57 -46.03
CA PRO A 85 1.38 -16.47 -44.81
C PRO A 85 0.89 -15.36 -43.87
N LEU A 86 0.38 -14.24 -44.41
CA LEU A 86 -0.22 -13.18 -43.59
C LEU A 86 -1.45 -13.68 -42.83
N ALA A 87 -2.31 -14.50 -43.46
CA ALA A 87 -3.45 -15.10 -42.79
C ALA A 87 -3.04 -16.06 -41.67
N ILE A 88 -1.97 -16.86 -41.87
CA ILE A 88 -1.45 -17.75 -40.82
C ILE A 88 -0.88 -16.95 -39.65
N ILE A 89 -0.09 -15.90 -39.92
CA ILE A 89 0.47 -15.03 -38.89
C ILE A 89 -0.64 -14.32 -38.12
N SER A 90 -1.70 -13.88 -38.80
CA SER A 90 -2.87 -13.26 -38.18
C SER A 90 -3.60 -14.24 -37.23
N VAL A 91 -3.83 -15.48 -37.66
CA VAL A 91 -4.48 -16.51 -36.82
C VAL A 91 -3.61 -16.86 -35.61
N VAL A 92 -2.30 -17.07 -35.82
CA VAL A 92 -1.36 -17.36 -34.72
C VAL A 92 -1.28 -16.18 -33.75
N GLY A 93 -1.18 -14.95 -34.27
CA GLY A 93 -1.15 -13.73 -33.47
C GLY A 93 -2.43 -13.53 -32.65
N ALA A 94 -3.61 -13.74 -33.25
CA ALA A 94 -4.89 -13.67 -32.55
C ALA A 94 -4.99 -14.75 -31.45
N THR A 95 -4.52 -15.96 -31.72
CA THR A 95 -4.52 -17.05 -30.74
C THR A 95 -3.57 -16.74 -29.58
N ALA A 96 -2.37 -16.24 -29.86
CA ALA A 96 -1.41 -15.83 -28.83
C ALA A 96 -1.94 -14.67 -27.98
N LEU A 97 -2.63 -13.70 -28.59
CA LEU A 97 -3.27 -12.60 -27.87
C LEU A 97 -4.39 -13.08 -26.97
N LEU A 98 -5.24 -14.01 -27.43
CA LEU A 98 -6.28 -14.62 -26.59
C LEU A 98 -5.68 -15.40 -25.42
N ILE A 99 -4.61 -16.16 -25.64
CA ILE A 99 -3.88 -16.87 -24.58
C ILE A 99 -3.31 -15.86 -23.58
N TYR A 100 -2.73 -14.76 -24.03
CA TYR A 100 -2.20 -13.71 -23.17
C TYR A 100 -3.30 -13.04 -22.33
N VAL A 101 -4.42 -12.66 -22.93
CA VAL A 101 -5.58 -12.09 -22.21
C VAL A 101 -6.12 -13.09 -21.18
N THR A 102 -6.25 -14.36 -21.55
CA THR A 102 -6.72 -15.42 -20.63
C THR A 102 -5.73 -15.63 -19.49
N TYR A 103 -4.43 -15.62 -19.79
CA TYR A 103 -3.37 -15.69 -18.78
C TYR A 103 -3.51 -14.52 -17.81
N VAL A 104 -3.60 -13.28 -18.30
CA VAL A 104 -3.73 -12.09 -17.45
C VAL A 104 -4.99 -12.16 -16.57
N GLN A 105 -6.11 -12.61 -17.12
CA GLN A 105 -7.34 -12.77 -16.37
C GLN A 105 -7.21 -13.78 -15.22
N VAL A 106 -6.58 -14.93 -15.48
CA VAL A 106 -6.42 -16.01 -14.49
C VAL A 106 -5.36 -15.66 -13.44
N THR A 107 -4.25 -15.02 -13.83
CA THR A 107 -3.10 -14.80 -12.93
C THR A 107 -3.15 -13.47 -12.20
N TYR A 108 -3.74 -12.41 -12.76
CA TYR A 108 -3.77 -11.09 -12.13
C TYR A 108 -5.16 -10.69 -11.63
N VAL A 109 -6.23 -10.94 -12.41
CA VAL A 109 -7.57 -10.44 -12.08
C VAL A 109 -8.30 -11.37 -11.10
N ASN A 110 -8.36 -12.68 -11.37
CA ASN A 110 -9.10 -13.61 -10.51
C ASN A 110 -8.60 -13.64 -9.05
N PRO A 111 -7.29 -13.70 -8.76
CA PRO A 111 -6.81 -13.81 -7.37
C PRO A 111 -7.22 -12.64 -6.46
N GLN A 112 -7.39 -11.44 -7.02
CA GLN A 112 -7.82 -10.27 -6.24
C GLN A 112 -9.27 -10.37 -5.76
N TYR A 113 -10.14 -11.05 -6.52
CA TYR A 113 -11.57 -11.18 -6.22
C TYR A 113 -11.98 -12.56 -5.71
N ASN A 114 -11.09 -13.54 -5.70
CA ASN A 114 -11.36 -14.90 -5.21
C ASN A 114 -11.70 -14.96 -3.70
N LYS A 115 -11.34 -13.92 -2.93
CA LYS A 115 -11.74 -13.79 -1.52
C LYS A 115 -13.22 -13.44 -1.35
N PHE A 116 -13.82 -12.90 -2.40
CA PHE A 116 -15.23 -12.53 -2.41
C PHE A 116 -16.06 -13.62 -3.09
N PRO A 117 -17.29 -13.88 -2.61
CA PRO A 117 -18.27 -14.65 -3.36
C PRO A 117 -18.47 -14.06 -4.76
N PRO A 118 -18.80 -14.89 -5.77
CA PRO A 118 -18.87 -14.45 -7.17
C PRO A 118 -19.85 -13.28 -7.38
N GLU A 119 -20.93 -13.23 -6.62
CA GLU A 119 -21.92 -12.15 -6.68
C GLU A 119 -21.35 -10.82 -6.18
N VAL A 120 -20.63 -10.84 -5.05
CA VAL A 120 -19.96 -9.65 -4.51
C VAL A 120 -18.87 -9.18 -5.48
N ALA A 121 -18.07 -10.11 -6.01
CA ALA A 121 -17.02 -9.80 -6.97
C ALA A 121 -17.57 -9.11 -8.24
N LYS A 122 -18.74 -9.54 -8.74
CA LYS A 122 -19.39 -8.92 -9.90
C LYS A 122 -19.77 -7.46 -9.63
N ALA A 123 -20.39 -7.18 -8.48
CA ALA A 123 -20.72 -5.81 -8.08
C ALA A 123 -19.46 -4.94 -7.89
N LEU A 124 -18.42 -5.49 -7.26
CA LEU A 124 -17.15 -4.78 -7.05
C LEU A 124 -16.43 -4.45 -8.35
N ARG A 125 -16.45 -5.32 -9.36
CA ARG A 125 -15.86 -5.01 -10.67
C ARG A 125 -16.50 -3.77 -11.30
N ILE A 126 -17.82 -3.62 -11.16
CA ILE A 126 -18.56 -2.44 -11.65
C ILE A 126 -18.14 -1.20 -10.85
N ALA A 127 -18.03 -1.31 -9.53
CA ALA A 127 -17.63 -0.21 -8.67
C ALA A 127 -16.19 0.27 -8.97
N VAL A 128 -15.25 -0.67 -9.13
CA VAL A 128 -13.85 -0.38 -9.49
C VAL A 128 -13.75 0.21 -10.89
N TYR A 129 -14.54 -0.28 -11.86
CA TYR A 129 -14.61 0.32 -13.20
C TYR A 129 -14.95 1.81 -13.12
N TYR A 130 -15.98 2.18 -12.36
CA TYR A 130 -16.37 3.59 -12.16
C TYR A 130 -15.49 4.38 -11.19
N THR A 131 -14.47 3.75 -10.59
CA THR A 131 -13.49 4.41 -9.71
C THR A 131 -12.17 4.68 -10.45
N GLU A 132 -11.70 3.71 -11.25
CA GLU A 132 -10.37 3.74 -11.86
C GLU A 132 -10.40 4.10 -13.35
N LEU A 133 -11.43 3.69 -14.10
CA LEU A 133 -11.48 3.85 -15.56
C LEU A 133 -12.34 5.04 -15.98
N ASP A 134 -13.57 5.10 -15.49
CA ASP A 134 -14.52 6.19 -15.78
C ASP A 134 -15.04 6.75 -14.46
N LEU A 135 -14.32 7.73 -13.90
CA LEU A 135 -14.58 8.26 -12.56
C LEU A 135 -15.99 8.86 -12.45
N ASN A 136 -16.91 8.06 -11.92
CA ASN A 136 -18.30 8.44 -11.70
C ASN A 136 -18.71 8.05 -10.27
N PRO A 137 -18.63 9.00 -9.30
CA PRO A 137 -18.84 8.69 -7.89
C PRO A 137 -20.26 8.21 -7.59
N SER A 138 -21.25 8.72 -8.33
CA SER A 138 -22.66 8.34 -8.13
C SER A 138 -22.90 6.86 -8.48
N ARG A 139 -22.42 6.42 -9.65
CA ARG A 139 -22.57 5.03 -10.10
C ARG A 139 -21.68 4.09 -9.30
N ALA A 140 -20.45 4.51 -8.99
CA ALA A 140 -19.53 3.74 -8.16
C ALA A 140 -20.13 3.48 -6.77
N LEU A 141 -20.70 4.52 -6.13
CA LEU A 141 -21.29 4.41 -4.80
C LEU A 141 -22.45 3.41 -4.75
N VAL A 142 -23.35 3.45 -5.73
CA VAL A 142 -24.46 2.48 -5.85
C VAL A 142 -23.92 1.05 -5.97
N ALA A 143 -22.90 0.84 -6.79
CA ALA A 143 -22.28 -0.47 -6.95
C ALA A 143 -21.56 -0.95 -5.67
N TYR A 144 -20.89 -0.06 -4.95
CA TYR A 144 -20.28 -0.40 -3.65
C TYR A 144 -21.31 -0.71 -2.56
N GLN A 145 -22.42 0.03 -2.49
CA GLN A 145 -23.51 -0.23 -1.56
C GLN A 145 -24.15 -1.60 -1.84
N GLU A 146 -24.36 -1.93 -3.12
CA GLU A 146 -24.86 -3.24 -3.51
C GLU A 146 -23.88 -4.35 -3.14
N ALA A 147 -22.57 -4.15 -3.36
CA ALA A 147 -21.56 -5.11 -2.94
C ALA A 147 -21.56 -5.35 -1.41
N LEU A 148 -21.72 -4.29 -0.60
CA LEU A 148 -21.85 -4.41 0.85
C LEU A 148 -23.13 -5.15 1.26
N ARG A 149 -24.25 -4.88 0.59
CA ARG A 149 -25.53 -5.58 0.84
C ARG A 149 -25.41 -7.06 0.55
N ILE A 150 -24.89 -7.43 -0.61
CA ILE A 150 -24.68 -8.84 -1.00
C ILE A 150 -23.69 -9.50 -0.04
N ALA A 151 -22.63 -8.81 0.39
CA ALA A 151 -21.67 -9.35 1.36
C ALA A 151 -22.36 -9.71 2.70
N MET A 152 -23.27 -8.86 3.19
CA MET A 152 -24.07 -9.14 4.39
C MET A 152 -25.03 -10.32 4.16
N ASP A 153 -25.72 -10.36 3.01
CA ASP A 153 -26.65 -11.45 2.66
C ASP A 153 -25.92 -12.81 2.56
N GLN A 154 -24.64 -12.80 2.16
CA GLN A 154 -23.77 -13.97 2.09
C GLN A 154 -23.11 -14.31 3.44
N GLY A 155 -23.44 -13.59 4.53
CA GLY A 155 -22.93 -13.86 5.86
C GLY A 155 -21.45 -13.52 6.07
N ILE A 156 -20.87 -12.65 5.24
CA ILE A 156 -19.48 -12.20 5.44
C ILE A 156 -19.42 -11.33 6.70
N HIS A 157 -18.44 -11.58 7.56
CA HIS A 157 -18.29 -10.85 8.81
C HIS A 157 -18.17 -9.32 8.55
N PRO A 158 -18.96 -8.45 9.22
CA PRO A 158 -19.02 -7.00 8.93
C PRO A 158 -17.70 -6.24 9.13
N TYR A 159 -16.82 -6.75 10.00
CA TYR A 159 -15.49 -6.19 10.27
C TYR A 159 -14.36 -7.06 9.72
N SER A 160 -14.67 -7.93 8.75
CA SER A 160 -13.63 -8.62 7.99
C SER A 160 -12.80 -7.64 7.15
N ASP A 161 -11.59 -8.06 6.77
CA ASP A 161 -10.73 -7.31 5.86
C ASP A 161 -11.43 -7.00 4.53
N GLU A 162 -12.26 -7.93 4.05
CA GLU A 162 -13.06 -7.81 2.85
C GLU A 162 -14.06 -6.65 2.95
N VAL A 163 -14.92 -6.64 3.97
CA VAL A 163 -15.97 -5.64 4.12
C VAL A 163 -15.39 -4.27 4.48
N LEU A 164 -14.42 -4.21 5.40
CA LEU A 164 -13.72 -2.97 5.71
C LEU A 164 -12.94 -2.45 4.50
N GLY A 165 -12.36 -3.36 3.71
CA GLY A 165 -11.69 -3.02 2.45
C GLY A 165 -12.63 -2.32 1.47
N ILE A 166 -13.88 -2.77 1.34
CA ILE A 166 -14.89 -2.10 0.51
C ILE A 166 -15.19 -0.70 1.02
N LYS A 167 -15.38 -0.52 2.34
CA LYS A 167 -15.63 0.82 2.93
C LYS A 167 -14.45 1.78 2.71
N LEU A 168 -13.22 1.27 2.81
CA LEU A 168 -12.02 2.04 2.50
C LEU A 168 -11.92 2.39 1.00
N GLN A 169 -12.34 1.51 0.09
CA GLN A 169 -12.46 1.84 -1.34
C GLN A 169 -13.47 2.95 -1.61
N VAL A 170 -14.60 2.95 -0.89
CA VAL A 170 -15.59 4.03 -1.01
C VAL A 170 -14.96 5.36 -0.61
N ALA A 171 -14.25 5.42 0.52
CA ALA A 171 -13.54 6.63 0.94
C ALA A 171 -12.49 7.09 -0.10
N LEU A 172 -11.69 6.17 -0.64
CA LEU A 172 -10.71 6.45 -1.68
C LEU A 172 -11.36 6.98 -2.96
N MET A 173 -12.47 6.38 -3.39
CA MET A 173 -13.22 6.82 -4.57
C MET A 173 -13.75 8.25 -4.38
N LEU A 174 -14.29 8.56 -3.19
CA LEU A 174 -14.77 9.90 -2.86
C LEU A 174 -13.63 10.92 -2.84
N GLU A 175 -12.47 10.55 -2.29
CA GLU A 175 -11.26 11.37 -2.33
C GLU A 175 -10.82 11.66 -3.77
N LYS A 176 -10.73 10.64 -4.64
CA LYS A 176 -10.40 10.79 -6.06
C LYS A 176 -11.39 11.70 -6.80
N ALA A 177 -12.67 11.66 -6.41
CA ALA A 177 -13.71 12.54 -6.96
C ALA A 177 -13.66 13.98 -6.42
N GLY A 178 -12.72 14.32 -5.52
CA GLY A 178 -12.62 15.62 -4.86
C GLY A 178 -13.66 15.83 -3.75
N LEU A 179 -14.44 14.80 -3.41
CA LEU A 179 -15.47 14.82 -2.36
C LEU A 179 -14.85 14.50 -0.99
N VAL A 180 -13.81 15.25 -0.61
CA VAL A 180 -12.98 14.97 0.58
C VAL A 180 -13.81 14.93 1.87
N LYS A 181 -14.80 15.83 2.04
CA LYS A 181 -15.68 15.83 3.21
C LYS A 181 -16.47 14.54 3.37
N ALA A 182 -16.98 13.99 2.26
CA ALA A 182 -17.71 12.73 2.28
C ALA A 182 -16.77 11.55 2.56
N ALA A 183 -15.53 11.58 2.04
CA ALA A 183 -14.51 10.59 2.36
C ALA A 183 -14.19 10.56 3.87
N ILE A 184 -14.01 11.74 4.48
CA ILE A 184 -13.80 11.90 5.93
C ILE A 184 -14.99 11.30 6.70
N GLU A 185 -16.22 11.62 6.32
CA GLU A 185 -17.42 11.11 7.00
C GLU A 185 -17.49 9.57 6.98
N VAL A 186 -17.20 8.96 5.82
CA VAL A 186 -17.17 7.50 5.67
C VAL A 186 -16.10 6.88 6.59
N LEU A 187 -14.91 7.48 6.66
CA LEU A 187 -13.81 7.00 7.51
C LEU A 187 -14.13 7.16 9.00
N GLU A 188 -14.59 8.33 9.43
CA GLU A 188 -14.97 8.60 10.82
C GLU A 188 -16.06 7.65 11.31
N ARG A 189 -17.10 7.44 10.48
CA ARG A 189 -18.18 6.51 10.82
C ARG A 189 -17.66 5.06 10.90
N THR A 190 -16.91 4.62 9.89
CA THR A 190 -16.38 3.25 9.85
C THR A 190 -15.46 2.98 11.04
N LYS A 191 -14.59 3.94 11.37
CA LYS A 191 -13.70 3.89 12.52
C LYS A 191 -14.47 3.80 13.83
N LYS A 192 -15.47 4.67 14.02
CA LYS A 192 -16.28 4.70 15.24
C LYS A 192 -17.00 3.38 15.47
N ASP A 193 -17.68 2.87 14.46
CA ASP A 193 -18.41 1.59 14.53
C ASP A 193 -17.46 0.43 14.85
N ALA A 194 -16.28 0.41 14.21
CA ALA A 194 -15.25 -0.60 14.44
C ALA A 194 -14.68 -0.57 15.87
N LEU A 195 -14.40 0.62 16.40
CA LEU A 195 -13.90 0.78 17.78
C LEU A 195 -14.93 0.33 18.82
N ILE A 196 -16.21 0.65 18.60
CA ILE A 196 -17.30 0.21 19.46
C ILE A 196 -17.32 -1.33 19.51
N TRP A 197 -17.34 -1.97 18.34
CA TRP A 197 -17.36 -3.44 18.25
C TRP A 197 -16.13 -4.10 18.90
N ILE A 198 -14.92 -3.54 18.71
CA ILE A 198 -13.70 -4.05 19.37
C ILE A 198 -13.82 -3.97 20.89
N ASN A 199 -14.25 -2.81 21.41
CA ASN A 199 -14.33 -2.57 22.85
C ASN A 199 -15.39 -3.43 23.52
N GLU A 200 -16.57 -3.55 22.91
CA GLU A 200 -17.66 -4.42 23.39
C GLU A 200 -17.24 -5.89 23.39
N GLY A 201 -16.65 -6.37 22.29
CA GLY A 201 -16.17 -7.74 22.17
C GLY A 201 -15.09 -8.09 23.21
N ARG A 202 -14.16 -7.16 23.47
CA ARG A 202 -13.12 -7.33 24.51
C ARG A 202 -13.70 -7.25 25.92
N GLY A 203 -14.64 -6.33 26.19
CA GLY A 203 -15.30 -6.19 27.48
C GLY A 203 -16.11 -7.44 27.87
N MET A 204 -16.88 -8.00 26.93
CA MET A 204 -17.66 -9.24 27.16
C MET A 204 -16.76 -10.43 27.52
N LYS A 205 -15.55 -10.50 26.93
CA LYS A 205 -14.58 -11.56 27.23
C LYS A 205 -14.03 -11.46 28.66
N GLU A 206 -13.71 -10.25 29.12
CA GLU A 206 -13.24 -10.02 30.50
C GLU A 206 -14.31 -10.40 31.54
N VAL A 207 -15.58 -10.10 31.27
CA VAL A 207 -16.70 -10.49 32.15
C VAL A 207 -16.87 -12.01 32.19
N THR A 208 -16.85 -12.66 31.02
CA THR A 208 -17.00 -14.12 30.89
C THR A 208 -15.86 -14.87 31.57
N ALA A 209 -14.63 -14.35 31.48
CA ALA A 209 -13.45 -14.93 32.14
C ALA A 209 -13.55 -14.86 33.67
N LYS A 210 -14.00 -13.72 34.23
CA LYS A 210 -14.23 -13.57 35.67
C LYS A 210 -15.32 -14.53 36.18
N GLY A 211 -16.46 -14.62 35.48
CA GLY A 211 -17.55 -15.52 35.86
C GLY A 211 -17.21 -17.02 35.79
N ARG A 212 -16.24 -17.42 34.95
CA ARG A 212 -15.73 -18.81 34.91
C ARG A 212 -14.77 -19.11 36.07
N ALA A 213 -14.00 -18.14 36.55
CA ALA A 213 -13.08 -18.33 37.68
C ALA A 213 -13.84 -18.65 38.99
N ASP A 214 -15.03 -18.07 39.16
CA ASP A 214 -15.86 -18.25 40.35
C ASP A 214 -16.62 -19.59 40.41
N ASN A 215 -16.70 -20.35 39.30
CA ASN A 215 -17.61 -21.49 39.15
C ASN A 215 -16.90 -22.84 38.94
N SER A 216 -15.70 -23.02 39.51
CA SER A 216 -14.92 -24.27 39.38
C SER A 216 -15.44 -25.39 40.29
N ASN A 217 -16.58 -26.00 39.94
CA ASN A 217 -16.98 -27.30 40.48
C ASN A 217 -17.15 -28.34 39.36
N THR A 218 -16.41 -29.44 39.52
CA THR A 218 -16.06 -30.45 38.53
C THR A 218 -17.25 -31.30 38.10
N THR A 219 -17.56 -31.36 36.79
CA THR A 219 -18.47 -32.37 36.21
C THR A 219 -17.78 -33.07 35.04
N LYS A 220 -17.92 -34.40 34.98
CA LYS A 220 -17.32 -35.27 33.96
C LYS A 220 -17.89 -34.95 32.58
N ILE A 221 -17.01 -34.66 31.62
CA ILE A 221 -17.34 -34.14 30.29
C ILE A 221 -17.60 -35.32 29.33
N HIS A 222 -18.76 -35.31 28.66
CA HIS A 222 -19.13 -36.24 27.58
C HIS A 222 -18.54 -35.77 26.23
N ASP A 223 -18.17 -36.69 25.32
CA ASP A 223 -17.43 -36.36 24.07
C ASP A 223 -18.11 -35.29 23.19
N SER A 224 -19.44 -35.29 23.10
CA SER A 224 -20.21 -34.27 22.36
C SER A 224 -20.11 -32.86 22.96
N VAL A 225 -19.89 -32.75 24.28
CA VAL A 225 -19.69 -31.45 24.96
C VAL A 225 -18.29 -30.92 24.66
N LEU A 226 -17.30 -31.80 24.53
CA LEU A 226 -15.93 -31.43 24.18
C LEU A 226 -15.83 -30.87 22.76
N GLU A 227 -16.53 -31.46 21.79
CA GLU A 227 -16.59 -30.94 20.41
C GLU A 227 -17.25 -29.56 20.34
N ALA A 228 -18.37 -29.37 21.05
CA ALA A 228 -19.06 -28.08 21.14
C ALA A 228 -18.23 -27.01 21.88
N GLN A 229 -17.34 -27.41 22.80
CA GLN A 229 -16.37 -26.51 23.43
C GLN A 229 -15.25 -26.11 22.48
N ARG A 230 -14.75 -27.05 21.66
CA ARG A 230 -13.72 -26.78 20.65
C ARG A 230 -14.23 -25.80 19.59
N GLN A 231 -15.42 -26.03 19.04
CA GLN A 231 -16.02 -25.13 18.04
C GLN A 231 -16.23 -23.71 18.60
N ARG A 232 -16.71 -23.59 19.85
CA ARG A 232 -16.85 -22.29 20.51
C ARG A 232 -15.51 -21.58 20.67
N LYS A 233 -14.47 -22.31 21.09
CA LYS A 233 -13.12 -21.75 21.23
C LYS A 233 -12.56 -21.30 19.88
N GLU A 234 -12.73 -22.09 18.82
CA GLU A 234 -12.29 -21.72 17.46
C GLU A 234 -13.00 -20.45 16.97
N GLN A 235 -14.29 -20.32 17.23
CA GLN A 235 -15.05 -19.11 16.89
C GLN A 235 -14.59 -17.89 17.71
N GLU A 236 -14.35 -18.06 19.02
CA GLU A 236 -13.79 -17.02 19.89
C GLU A 236 -12.40 -16.56 19.42
N ASP A 237 -11.55 -17.50 19.00
CA ASP A 237 -10.21 -17.23 18.47
C ASP A 237 -10.27 -16.52 17.10
N TYR A 238 -11.20 -16.90 16.23
CA TYR A 238 -11.46 -16.22 14.96
C TYR A 238 -11.89 -14.76 15.19
N GLU A 239 -12.85 -14.55 16.08
CA GLU A 239 -13.36 -13.24 16.47
C GLU A 239 -12.25 -12.33 17.05
N GLU A 240 -11.33 -12.88 17.87
CA GLU A 240 -10.18 -12.13 18.38
C GLU A 240 -9.23 -11.71 17.26
N ARG A 241 -8.96 -12.60 16.29
CA ARG A 241 -8.13 -12.25 15.12
C ARG A 241 -8.79 -11.17 14.27
N GLN A 242 -10.11 -11.20 14.09
CA GLN A 242 -10.83 -10.15 13.37
C GLN A 242 -10.74 -8.81 14.12
N ARG A 243 -10.82 -8.80 15.45
CA ARG A 243 -10.63 -7.59 16.26
C ARG A 243 -9.24 -7.00 16.08
N ASP A 244 -8.20 -7.83 16.09
CA ASP A 244 -6.82 -7.37 15.87
C ASP A 244 -6.64 -6.78 14.47
N LYS A 245 -7.16 -7.45 13.43
CA LYS A 245 -7.14 -6.96 12.04
C LYS A 245 -7.89 -5.64 11.90
N THR A 246 -9.07 -5.57 12.51
CA THR A 246 -9.91 -4.36 12.51
C THR A 246 -9.21 -3.20 13.20
N LEU A 247 -8.57 -3.43 14.35
CA LEU A 247 -7.83 -2.39 15.06
C LEU A 247 -6.65 -1.88 14.23
N LYS A 248 -5.94 -2.77 13.52
CA LYS A 248 -4.91 -2.38 12.54
C LYS A 248 -5.49 -1.48 11.45
N LYS A 249 -6.69 -1.79 10.92
CA LYS A 249 -7.36 -0.91 9.93
C LYS A 249 -7.77 0.43 10.53
N VAL A 250 -8.29 0.45 11.76
CA VAL A 250 -8.66 1.68 12.46
C VAL A 250 -7.48 2.63 12.62
N ILE A 251 -6.30 2.11 13.00
CA ILE A 251 -5.07 2.92 13.08
C ILE A 251 -4.73 3.51 11.70
N GLY A 252 -4.84 2.72 10.63
CA GLY A 252 -4.67 3.23 9.26
C GLY A 252 -5.73 4.27 8.86
N MET A 253 -6.97 4.15 9.35
CA MET A 253 -8.01 5.17 9.13
C MET A 253 -7.67 6.47 9.84
N GLU A 254 -7.12 6.43 11.06
CA GLU A 254 -6.67 7.63 11.78
C GLU A 254 -5.54 8.35 11.06
N VAL A 255 -4.52 7.61 10.59
CA VAL A 255 -3.43 8.20 9.78
C VAL A 255 -3.98 8.81 8.49
N LYS A 256 -4.94 8.14 7.82
CA LYS A 256 -5.56 8.70 6.61
C LYS A 256 -6.43 9.93 6.91
N LEU A 257 -7.14 9.94 8.02
CA LEU A 257 -7.90 11.12 8.47
C LEU A 257 -6.97 12.30 8.72
N ALA A 258 -5.82 12.07 9.36
CA ALA A 258 -4.82 13.11 9.58
C ALA A 258 -4.36 13.76 8.25
N GLU A 259 -4.11 12.94 7.22
CA GLU A 259 -3.79 13.42 5.87
C GLU A 259 -4.94 14.20 5.22
N LEU A 260 -6.19 13.72 5.34
CA LEU A 260 -7.33 14.40 4.73
C LEU A 260 -7.63 15.73 5.43
N TYR A 261 -7.47 15.81 6.75
CA TYR A 261 -7.64 17.05 7.50
C TYR A 261 -6.56 18.10 7.19
N SER A 262 -5.30 17.70 7.03
CA SER A 262 -4.20 18.59 6.63
C SER A 262 -4.19 18.93 5.13
N SER A 263 -5.00 18.26 4.32
CA SER A 263 -5.08 18.55 2.89
C SER A 263 -5.52 19.99 2.59
N ASP A 264 -5.05 20.52 1.45
CA ASP A 264 -5.42 21.87 0.96
C ASP A 264 -6.94 22.11 0.85
N HIS A 265 -7.73 21.04 0.79
CA HIS A 265 -9.19 21.11 0.70
C HIS A 265 -9.88 21.36 2.04
N ILE A 266 -9.26 20.94 3.16
CA ILE A 266 -9.87 20.98 4.50
C ILE A 266 -9.13 21.95 5.42
N GLN A 267 -7.79 21.90 5.44
CA GLN A 267 -6.91 22.78 6.22
C GLN A 267 -7.27 22.84 7.72
N ASP A 268 -7.65 21.70 8.30
CA ASP A 268 -7.95 21.55 9.72
C ASP A 268 -6.78 20.86 10.44
N GLU A 269 -5.70 21.61 10.65
CA GLU A 269 -4.47 21.11 11.30
C GLU A 269 -4.72 20.56 12.70
N LYS A 270 -5.71 21.11 13.41
CA LYS A 270 -6.04 20.65 14.76
C LYS A 270 -6.61 19.24 14.71
N ARG A 271 -7.58 18.98 13.83
CA ARG A 271 -8.15 17.63 13.68
C ARG A 271 -7.15 16.66 13.06
N ALA A 272 -6.23 17.16 12.23
CA ALA A 272 -5.13 16.37 11.72
C ALA A 272 -4.24 15.86 12.86
N GLU A 273 -3.82 16.77 13.76
CA GLU A 273 -3.05 16.43 14.96
C GLU A 273 -3.81 15.47 15.88
N GLU A 274 -5.09 15.72 16.16
CA GLU A 274 -5.92 14.84 16.99
C GLU A 274 -5.99 13.41 16.43
N SER A 275 -6.11 13.27 15.10
CA SER A 275 -6.19 11.97 14.43
C SER A 275 -4.83 11.24 14.47
N GLN A 276 -3.72 11.95 14.24
CA GLN A 276 -2.39 11.38 14.31
C GLN A 276 -2.00 10.95 15.74
N VAL A 277 -2.38 11.76 16.75
CA VAL A 277 -2.23 11.41 18.18
C VAL A 277 -3.05 10.17 18.51
N ALA A 278 -4.31 10.09 18.04
CA ALA A 278 -5.16 8.92 18.26
C ALA A 278 -4.55 7.64 17.68
N ALA A 279 -3.92 7.69 16.51
CA ALA A 279 -3.21 6.55 15.92
C ALA A 279 -2.09 6.03 16.85
N VAL A 280 -1.22 6.94 17.34
CA VAL A 280 -0.12 6.61 18.26
C VAL A 280 -0.64 6.08 19.60
N GLU A 281 -1.69 6.69 20.15
CA GLU A 281 -2.31 6.23 21.39
C GLU A 281 -2.89 4.82 21.27
N LEU A 282 -3.55 4.50 20.16
CA LEU A 282 -4.09 3.16 19.91
C LEU A 282 -2.96 2.12 19.81
N CYS A 283 -1.86 2.45 19.13
CA CYS A 283 -0.65 1.63 19.11
C CYS A 283 -0.13 1.37 20.53
N LEU A 284 0.06 2.42 21.34
CA LEU A 284 0.56 2.30 22.72
C LEU A 284 -0.36 1.48 23.62
N LYS A 285 -1.67 1.74 23.56
CA LYS A 285 -2.69 1.00 24.34
C LYS A 285 -2.65 -0.49 23.98
N GLU A 286 -2.56 -0.82 22.69
CA GLU A 286 -2.53 -2.20 22.23
C GLU A 286 -1.20 -2.90 22.53
N MET A 287 -0.06 -2.22 22.39
CA MET A 287 1.25 -2.74 22.82
C MET A 287 1.23 -3.12 24.30
N LYS A 288 0.76 -2.21 25.17
CA LYS A 288 0.65 -2.46 26.60
C LYS A 288 -0.32 -3.61 26.91
N ARG A 289 -1.44 -3.71 26.19
CA ARG A 289 -2.38 -4.83 26.31
C ARG A 289 -1.69 -6.16 25.98
N ARG A 290 -0.97 -6.21 24.87
CA ARG A 290 -0.26 -7.42 24.41
C ARG A 290 0.82 -7.84 25.39
N GLN A 291 1.64 -6.91 25.86
CA GLN A 291 2.64 -7.18 26.91
C GLN A 291 2.01 -7.78 28.17
N ARG A 292 0.90 -7.19 28.66
CA ARG A 292 0.18 -7.69 29.84
C ARG A 292 -0.36 -9.11 29.65
N LEU A 293 -0.77 -9.45 28.42
CA LEU A 293 -1.32 -10.76 28.08
C LEU A 293 -0.24 -11.77 27.64
N GLY A 294 1.04 -11.39 27.62
CA GLY A 294 2.12 -12.22 27.09
C GLY A 294 2.00 -12.50 25.57
N LEU A 295 1.28 -11.64 24.85
CA LEU A 295 1.12 -11.72 23.40
C LEU A 295 2.30 -11.04 22.69
N PRO A 296 2.67 -11.49 21.48
CA PRO A 296 3.75 -10.89 20.73
C PRO A 296 3.43 -9.42 20.39
N VAL A 297 4.40 -8.55 20.70
CA VAL A 297 4.43 -7.16 20.26
C VAL A 297 5.33 -7.12 19.02
N GLY A 298 4.75 -6.79 17.88
CA GLY A 298 5.52 -6.46 16.69
C GLY A 298 6.27 -7.59 15.97
N GLN A 299 6.05 -8.87 16.31
CA GLN A 299 6.57 -9.98 15.49
C GLN A 299 5.83 -10.09 14.16
N GLY A 300 6.48 -9.60 13.10
CA GLY A 300 6.15 -9.88 11.72
C GLY A 300 7.29 -10.63 11.03
N SER A 301 7.58 -11.87 11.44
CA SER A 301 8.31 -12.89 10.65
C SER A 301 8.37 -14.21 11.41
N GLY A 302 7.65 -15.23 10.92
CA GLY A 302 7.68 -16.60 11.46
C GLY A 302 6.32 -17.27 11.70
N GLY A 303 5.20 -16.53 11.56
CA GLY A 303 3.85 -17.05 11.71
C GLY A 303 2.83 -16.11 11.05
N ASP A 304 2.66 -16.29 9.74
CA ASP A 304 1.90 -15.44 8.82
C ASP A 304 0.37 -15.47 9.07
N ASP A 305 -0.14 -14.68 10.03
CA ASP A 305 -1.57 -14.29 9.99
C ASP A 305 -1.75 -12.78 9.73
N GLY A 306 -0.66 -12.00 9.72
CA GLY A 306 -0.69 -10.55 9.45
C GLY A 306 -1.73 -9.77 10.27
N SER A 307 -2.16 -10.34 11.39
CA SER A 307 -3.36 -9.92 12.12
C SER A 307 -3.14 -8.65 12.91
N TRP A 308 -1.88 -8.31 13.17
CA TRP A 308 -1.47 -7.12 13.90
C TRP A 308 -0.33 -6.37 13.22
N LEU A 309 -0.04 -5.17 13.71
CA LEU A 309 1.05 -4.32 13.28
C LEU A 309 2.41 -4.91 13.70
N ASN A 310 3.39 -4.89 12.79
CA ASN A 310 4.79 -5.14 13.14
C ASN A 310 5.43 -3.88 13.76
N LEU A 311 6.63 -4.01 14.34
CA LEU A 311 7.32 -2.89 14.99
C LEU A 311 7.58 -1.72 14.04
N ILE A 312 7.88 -2.00 12.76
CA ILE A 312 8.11 -0.98 11.73
C ILE A 312 6.83 -0.19 11.43
N GLU A 313 5.69 -0.85 11.32
CA GLU A 313 4.40 -0.18 11.08
C GLU A 313 4.03 0.70 12.27
N ILE A 314 4.31 0.25 13.51
CA ILE A 314 4.13 1.08 14.71
C ILE A 314 5.10 2.27 14.70
N ALA A 315 6.38 2.04 14.39
CA ALA A 315 7.39 3.09 14.29
C ALA A 315 7.03 4.14 13.22
N SER A 316 6.38 3.72 12.13
CA SER A 316 5.90 4.64 11.10
C SER A 316 4.84 5.59 11.66
N ALA A 317 3.87 5.11 12.44
CA ALA A 317 2.86 5.97 13.07
C ALA A 317 3.48 7.00 14.04
N PHE A 318 4.52 6.61 14.77
CA PHE A 318 5.30 7.52 15.62
C PHE A 318 6.06 8.57 14.81
N THR A 319 6.69 8.12 13.72
CA THR A 319 7.45 9.01 12.82
C THR A 319 6.54 10.02 12.16
N ASP A 320 5.37 9.62 11.68
CA ASP A 320 4.37 10.51 11.07
C ASP A 320 3.88 11.59 12.07
N LEU A 321 3.69 11.24 13.35
CA LEU A 321 3.36 12.23 14.39
C LEU A 321 4.54 13.16 14.70
N ALA A 322 5.76 12.61 14.73
CA ALA A 322 6.98 13.37 14.96
C ALA A 322 7.22 14.38 13.83
N ASP A 323 7.06 13.96 12.57
CA ASP A 323 7.17 14.79 11.38
C ASP A 323 6.16 15.95 11.44
N MET A 324 4.91 15.68 11.85
CA MET A 324 3.91 16.72 12.06
C MET A 324 4.35 17.73 13.14
N TYR A 325 4.89 17.25 14.27
CA TYR A 325 5.41 18.16 15.30
C TYR A 325 6.64 18.95 14.86
N THR A 326 7.54 18.37 14.07
CA THR A 326 8.65 19.08 13.43
C THR A 326 8.12 20.19 12.52
N GLN A 327 7.12 19.92 11.67
CA GLN A 327 6.50 20.94 10.81
C GLN A 327 5.83 22.07 11.59
N GLN A 328 5.21 21.75 12.72
CA GLN A 328 4.63 22.72 13.65
C GLN A 328 5.68 23.43 14.52
N GLN A 329 6.97 23.22 14.26
CA GLN A 329 8.10 23.75 15.01
C GLN A 329 8.07 23.38 16.50
N LYS A 330 7.57 22.19 16.86
CA LYS A 330 7.50 21.63 18.24
C LYS A 330 8.53 20.48 18.44
N PRO A 331 9.85 20.73 18.31
CA PRO A 331 10.88 19.68 18.38
C PRO A 331 10.91 18.91 19.71
N GLU A 332 10.50 19.54 20.81
CA GLU A 332 10.39 18.93 22.15
C GLU A 332 9.36 17.78 22.20
N LEU A 333 8.34 17.82 21.33
CA LEU A 333 7.35 16.74 21.21
C LEU A 333 7.78 15.71 20.16
N ALA A 334 8.46 16.15 19.09
CA ALA A 334 8.92 15.28 18.01
C ALA A 334 10.07 14.35 18.44
N LEU A 335 11.05 14.89 19.17
CA LEU A 335 12.27 14.19 19.57
C LEU A 335 12.01 12.85 20.30
N PRO A 336 11.18 12.76 21.36
CA PRO A 336 10.91 11.48 22.01
C PRO A 336 10.19 10.48 21.08
N LEU A 337 9.38 10.95 20.13
CA LEU A 337 8.69 10.08 19.18
C LEU A 337 9.68 9.46 18.17
N TYR A 338 10.62 10.24 17.62
CA TYR A 338 11.68 9.69 16.76
C TYR A 338 12.58 8.72 17.52
N MET A 339 12.94 9.02 18.77
CA MET A 339 13.75 8.10 19.58
C MET A 339 13.02 6.77 19.84
N GLN A 340 11.73 6.82 20.14
CA GLN A 340 10.91 5.62 20.33
C GLN A 340 10.77 4.84 19.01
N ALA A 341 10.56 5.51 17.88
CA ALA A 341 10.55 4.88 16.57
C ALA A 341 11.89 4.19 16.25
N LEU A 342 13.02 4.85 16.53
CA LEU A 342 14.35 4.29 16.32
C LEU A 342 14.61 3.04 17.17
N ALA A 343 14.12 3.04 18.41
CA ALA A 343 14.21 1.86 19.29
C ALA A 343 13.44 0.67 18.70
N MET A 344 12.21 0.88 18.23
CA MET A 344 11.39 -0.17 17.62
C MET A 344 12.00 -0.70 16.31
N VAL A 345 12.56 0.19 15.47
CA VAL A 345 13.26 -0.22 14.24
C VAL A 345 14.49 -1.06 14.55
N LYS A 346 15.29 -0.69 15.56
CA LYS A 346 16.45 -1.48 15.97
C LYS A 346 16.08 -2.84 16.54
N GLU A 347 15.01 -2.89 17.31
CA GLU A 347 14.50 -4.15 17.87
C GLU A 347 14.04 -5.11 16.76
N ASP A 348 13.33 -4.60 15.75
CA ASP A 348 12.89 -5.38 14.58
C ASP A 348 14.06 -5.88 13.73
N GLU A 349 15.05 -5.02 13.50
CA GLU A 349 16.21 -5.33 12.64
C GLU A 349 17.25 -6.23 13.34
N GLY A 350 17.27 -6.26 14.68
CA GLY A 350 18.22 -7.04 15.47
C GLY A 350 19.68 -6.66 15.14
N ASN A 351 20.41 -7.58 14.51
CA ASN A 351 21.80 -7.36 14.10
C ASN A 351 21.94 -6.74 12.69
N SER A 352 20.83 -6.64 11.94
CA SER A 352 20.84 -5.98 10.64
C SER A 352 20.68 -4.46 10.80
N THR A 353 21.17 -3.70 9.82
CA THR A 353 20.99 -2.25 9.76
C THR A 353 20.37 -1.89 8.42
N SER A 354 19.31 -1.08 8.45
CA SER A 354 18.65 -0.58 7.24
C SER A 354 18.65 0.94 7.15
N CYS A 355 18.26 1.45 5.98
CA CYS A 355 18.12 2.88 5.74
C CYS A 355 17.09 3.56 6.66
N LYS A 356 16.14 2.82 7.23
CA LYS A 356 15.18 3.36 8.22
C LYS A 356 15.90 3.88 9.46
N GLN A 357 16.95 3.20 9.93
CA GLN A 357 17.75 3.71 11.04
C GLN A 357 18.45 5.01 10.66
N VAL A 358 19.01 5.12 9.46
CA VAL A 358 19.68 6.34 8.98
C VAL A 358 18.71 7.52 8.96
N VAL A 359 17.51 7.33 8.41
CA VAL A 359 16.45 8.35 8.36
C VAL A 359 16.12 8.83 9.78
N LEU A 360 15.86 7.91 10.71
CA LEU A 360 15.49 8.26 12.08
C LEU A 360 16.63 8.93 12.87
N LEU A 361 17.87 8.48 12.68
CA LEU A 361 19.05 9.13 13.28
C LEU A 361 19.20 10.58 12.79
N ASN A 362 18.99 10.82 11.50
CA ASN A 362 18.98 12.16 10.92
C ASN A 362 17.83 13.00 11.48
N ASN A 363 16.61 12.46 11.58
CA ASN A 363 15.45 13.20 12.10
C ASN A 363 15.61 13.57 13.58
N VAL A 364 16.22 12.71 14.39
CA VAL A 364 16.63 13.04 15.76
C VAL A 364 17.59 14.23 15.76
N ALA A 365 18.64 14.19 14.93
CA ALA A 365 19.59 15.29 14.84
C ALA A 365 18.91 16.60 14.40
N GLN A 366 18.01 16.55 13.42
CA GLN A 366 17.25 17.72 12.96
C GLN A 366 16.37 18.30 14.07
N ALA A 367 15.62 17.47 14.80
CA ALA A 367 14.80 17.94 15.92
C ALA A 367 15.66 18.63 17.00
N MET A 368 16.88 18.12 17.26
CA MET A 368 17.81 18.75 18.19
C MET A 368 18.39 20.07 17.67
N VAL A 369 18.68 20.17 16.37
CA VAL A 369 19.08 21.43 15.71
C VAL A 369 17.98 22.48 15.88
N GLU A 370 16.73 22.12 15.64
CA GLU A 370 15.58 23.03 15.82
C GLU A 370 15.42 23.45 17.28
N GLN A 371 15.61 22.52 18.22
CA GLN A 371 15.59 22.81 19.66
C GLN A 371 16.70 23.78 20.07
N ALA A 372 17.93 23.60 19.56
CA ALA A 372 19.06 24.49 19.86
C ALA A 372 18.87 25.91 19.30
N ASN A 373 18.10 26.06 18.21
CA ASN A 373 17.79 27.34 17.60
C ASN A 373 16.64 28.09 18.29
N ARG A 374 15.92 27.46 19.23
CA ARG A 374 14.83 28.14 19.94
C ARG A 374 15.41 29.17 20.93
N PRO A 375 14.89 30.41 20.93
CA PRO A 375 15.29 31.40 21.93
C PRO A 375 14.90 30.89 23.31
N VAL A 376 15.87 30.88 24.24
CA VAL A 376 15.61 30.55 25.65
C VAL A 376 14.75 31.66 26.23
N HIS A 377 13.43 31.45 26.27
CA HIS A 377 12.55 32.31 27.04
C HIS A 377 12.78 32.00 28.52
N PRO A 378 13.14 32.98 29.36
CA PRO A 378 13.21 32.78 30.80
C PRO A 378 11.80 32.43 31.29
N SER A 379 11.58 31.14 31.55
CA SER A 379 10.31 30.64 32.06
C SER A 379 10.06 31.26 33.44
N LYS A 380 8.96 32.01 33.59
CA LYS A 380 8.46 32.50 34.89
C LYS A 380 7.78 31.36 35.66
N GLY A 381 8.45 30.22 35.82
CA GLY A 381 7.88 29.02 36.43
C GLY A 381 8.95 28.15 37.10
N ASN A 382 8.53 27.49 38.19
CA ASN A 382 9.34 26.81 39.20
C ASN A 382 10.65 26.10 38.72
N PRO A 383 11.76 26.19 39.49
CA PRO A 383 13.09 25.68 39.08
C PRO A 383 13.26 24.15 39.00
N SER A 384 12.21 23.35 39.24
CA SER A 384 12.36 21.94 39.60
C SER A 384 11.92 20.93 38.51
N THR A 385 11.79 21.32 37.25
CA THR A 385 11.48 20.33 36.19
C THR A 385 12.04 20.60 34.80
N GLN A 386 12.86 21.64 34.61
CA GLN A 386 13.57 21.84 33.34
C GLN A 386 15.06 21.56 33.56
N LEU A 387 15.48 20.37 33.16
CA LEU A 387 16.89 20.08 32.91
C LEU A 387 17.31 20.94 31.72
N SER A 388 17.61 22.21 31.95
CA SER A 388 18.05 23.11 30.89
C SER A 388 19.50 22.74 30.53
N LEU A 389 19.65 21.78 29.62
CA LEU A 389 20.92 21.56 28.93
C LEU A 389 21.40 22.90 28.36
N SER A 390 22.70 23.19 28.43
CA SER A 390 23.22 24.36 27.73
C SER A 390 22.99 24.16 26.22
N ASN A 391 22.74 25.25 25.48
CA ASN A 391 22.60 25.17 24.02
C ASN A 391 23.81 24.47 23.38
N ASP A 392 25.01 24.64 23.94
CA ASP A 392 26.23 23.97 23.49
C ASP A 392 26.16 22.44 23.64
N GLN A 393 25.60 21.93 24.74
CA GLN A 393 25.40 20.49 24.95
C GLN A 393 24.41 19.91 23.92
N ILE A 394 23.29 20.61 23.66
CA ILE A 394 22.31 20.18 22.65
C ILE A 394 22.96 20.13 21.26
N ILE A 395 23.80 21.11 20.93
CA ILE A 395 24.52 21.16 19.66
C ILE A 395 25.53 20.00 19.55
N ASP A 396 26.30 19.72 20.60
CA ASP A 396 27.27 18.62 20.61
C ASP A 396 26.58 17.26 20.48
N ASP A 397 25.46 17.04 21.18
CA ASP A 397 24.67 15.82 21.07
C ASP A 397 24.06 15.69 19.66
N ALA A 398 23.50 16.76 19.10
CA ALA A 398 22.96 16.78 17.74
C ALA A 398 24.03 16.41 16.70
N LYS A 399 25.27 16.88 16.90
CA LYS A 399 26.41 16.51 16.04
C LYS A 399 26.71 15.01 16.13
N GLN A 400 26.66 14.43 17.32
CA GLN A 400 26.87 12.99 17.48
C GLN A 400 25.80 12.17 16.75
N TRP A 401 24.53 12.58 16.84
CA TRP A 401 23.44 11.92 16.11
C TRP A 401 23.58 12.05 14.59
N ALA A 402 23.87 13.25 14.07
CA ALA A 402 24.06 13.45 12.64
C ALA A 402 25.27 12.68 12.11
N ARG A 403 26.39 12.68 12.85
CA ARG A 403 27.58 11.90 12.49
C ARG A 403 27.28 10.40 12.46
N LYS A 404 26.55 9.91 13.47
CA LYS A 404 26.11 8.51 13.50
C LYS A 404 25.22 8.15 12.33
N ALA A 405 24.34 9.04 11.87
CA ALA A 405 23.54 8.81 10.67
C ALA A 405 24.44 8.62 9.43
N VAL A 406 25.45 9.48 9.24
CA VAL A 406 26.42 9.38 8.14
C VAL A 406 27.25 8.10 8.24
N ASP A 407 27.72 7.75 9.43
CA ASP A 407 28.55 6.55 9.65
C ASP A 407 27.73 5.27 9.36
N VAL A 408 26.52 5.16 9.91
CA VAL A 408 25.62 4.03 9.64
C VAL A 408 25.26 3.95 8.16
N ALA A 409 25.04 5.09 7.50
CA ALA A 409 24.80 5.10 6.06
C ALA A 409 26.00 4.58 5.27
N ALA A 410 27.24 4.86 5.69
CA ALA A 410 28.43 4.38 5.00
C ALA A 410 28.59 2.85 5.06
N ASP A 411 28.10 2.22 6.12
CA ASP A 411 28.16 0.76 6.31
C ASP A 411 27.08 -0.01 5.52
N ILE A 412 26.02 0.67 5.07
CA ILE A 412 24.91 0.06 4.32
C ILE A 412 25.20 0.04 2.82
N HIS A 413 25.27 -1.17 2.26
CA HIS A 413 25.58 -1.44 0.85
C HIS A 413 24.37 -2.03 0.10
N PRO A 414 24.34 -1.95 -1.25
CA PRO A 414 23.33 -2.66 -2.05
C PRO A 414 23.34 -4.17 -1.77
N PRO A 415 22.17 -4.86 -1.79
CA PRO A 415 20.86 -4.38 -2.20
C PRO A 415 20.02 -3.71 -1.10
N VAL A 416 20.53 -3.61 0.14
CA VAL A 416 19.79 -3.00 1.26
C VAL A 416 19.79 -1.47 1.15
N ARG A 417 20.88 -0.89 0.64
CA ARG A 417 20.98 0.55 0.40
C ARG A 417 19.96 0.99 -0.65
N ASP A 418 19.17 2.00 -0.29
CA ASP A 418 18.26 2.69 -1.19
C ASP A 418 18.43 4.22 -1.11
N GLU A 419 17.65 4.93 -1.94
CA GLU A 419 17.61 6.38 -2.03
C GLU A 419 17.40 7.07 -0.67
N SER A 420 16.69 6.44 0.27
CA SER A 420 16.43 7.04 1.59
C SER A 420 17.70 7.15 2.44
N CYS A 421 18.61 6.18 2.35
CA CYS A 421 19.95 6.30 2.95
C CYS A 421 20.74 7.46 2.34
N ASP A 422 20.69 7.60 1.02
CA ASP A 422 21.46 8.59 0.28
C ASP A 422 21.00 10.02 0.61
N VAL A 423 19.69 10.26 0.53
CA VAL A 423 19.09 11.55 0.88
C VAL A 423 19.35 11.87 2.36
N SER A 424 19.18 10.90 3.26
CA SER A 424 19.43 11.13 4.70
C SER A 424 20.90 11.42 5.00
N CYS A 425 21.84 10.81 4.27
CA CYS A 425 23.27 11.11 4.40
C CYS A 425 23.58 12.55 3.97
N VAL A 426 22.97 13.03 2.88
CA VAL A 426 23.06 14.44 2.46
C VAL A 426 22.53 15.37 3.56
N VAL A 427 21.29 15.13 4.03
CA VAL A 427 20.64 15.97 5.04
C VAL A 427 21.43 15.97 6.35
N ALA A 428 21.93 14.81 6.80
CA ALA A 428 22.77 14.73 8.00
C ALA A 428 24.08 15.50 7.85
N THR A 429 24.69 15.49 6.66
CA THR A 429 25.90 16.28 6.37
C THR A 429 25.61 17.78 6.38
N VAL A 430 24.45 18.20 5.86
CA VAL A 430 23.98 19.59 5.95
C VAL A 430 23.75 20.00 7.41
N ASN A 431 23.11 19.14 8.21
CA ASN A 431 22.88 19.37 9.64
C ASN A 431 24.20 19.54 10.42
N LEU A 432 25.22 18.71 10.14
CA LEU A 432 26.57 18.90 10.69
C LEU A 432 27.15 20.28 10.32
N GLY A 433 26.95 20.74 9.08
CA GLY A 433 27.36 22.06 8.63
C GLY A 433 26.72 23.18 9.43
N TYR A 434 25.39 23.15 9.61
CA TYR A 434 24.66 24.13 10.42
C TYR A 434 25.11 24.11 11.89
N LEU A 435 25.28 22.94 12.49
CA LEU A 435 25.76 22.82 13.88
C LEU A 435 27.18 23.36 14.05
N SER A 436 28.05 23.19 13.05
CA SER A 436 29.40 23.78 13.07
C SER A 436 29.38 25.29 12.88
N GLU A 437 28.47 25.82 12.06
CA GLU A 437 28.23 27.27 11.95
C GLU A 437 27.75 27.86 13.28
N MET A 438 26.82 27.19 13.98
CA MET A 438 26.32 27.62 15.30
C MET A 438 27.43 27.69 16.37
N GLN A 439 28.47 26.84 16.27
CA GLN A 439 29.66 26.87 17.13
C GLN A 439 30.74 27.83 16.63
N ASN A 440 30.44 28.69 15.66
CA ASN A 440 31.37 29.62 15.02
C ASN A 440 32.59 28.93 14.35
N ARG A 441 32.47 27.64 14.00
CA ARG A 441 33.50 26.88 13.28
C ARG A 441 33.30 27.02 11.77
N LEU A 442 33.43 28.24 11.26
CA LEU A 442 33.03 28.61 9.90
C LEU A 442 33.79 27.89 8.78
N LYS A 443 35.01 27.40 9.04
CA LYS A 443 35.77 26.60 8.06
C LYS A 443 35.20 25.18 7.97
N GLU A 444 35.00 24.54 9.12
CA GLU A 444 34.40 23.20 9.21
C GLU A 444 33.00 23.18 8.58
N ALA A 445 32.18 24.20 8.86
CA ALA A 445 30.86 24.35 8.27
C ALA A 445 30.89 24.41 6.73
N ASP A 446 31.82 25.19 6.17
CA ASP A 446 31.98 25.37 4.72
C ASP A 446 32.42 24.07 4.02
N ASP A 447 33.37 23.34 4.61
CA ASP A 447 33.81 22.03 4.13
C ASP A 447 32.66 21.01 4.14
N LEU A 448 31.84 21.02 5.19
CA LEU A 448 30.67 20.16 5.31
C LEU A 448 29.59 20.49 4.27
N PHE A 449 29.29 21.77 4.05
CA PHE A 449 28.34 22.18 3.01
C PHE A 449 28.84 21.83 1.61
N LEU A 450 30.15 21.98 1.35
CA LEU A 450 30.75 21.56 0.08
C LEU A 450 30.63 20.04 -0.13
N LYS A 451 30.88 19.25 0.92
CA LYS A 451 30.70 17.80 0.89
C LYS A 451 29.23 17.43 0.63
N ALA A 452 28.30 18.04 1.36
CA ALA A 452 26.87 17.80 1.18
C ALA A 452 26.40 18.13 -0.24
N LYS A 453 26.86 19.25 -0.82
CA LYS A 453 26.55 19.63 -2.20
C LYS A 453 27.00 18.57 -3.20
N ARG A 454 28.23 18.05 -3.07
CA ARG A 454 28.75 16.99 -3.95
C ARG A 454 27.91 15.71 -3.85
N LEU A 455 27.64 15.26 -2.62
CA LEU A 455 26.78 14.09 -2.38
C LEU A 455 25.39 14.27 -3.00
N ALA A 456 24.80 15.45 -2.87
CA ALA A 456 23.49 15.77 -3.44
C ALA A 456 23.51 15.76 -4.99
N GLN A 457 24.60 16.24 -5.61
CA GLN A 457 24.80 16.20 -7.05
C GLN A 457 24.93 14.77 -7.58
N ASP A 458 25.66 13.91 -6.88
CA ASP A 458 25.89 12.52 -7.28
C ASP A 458 24.57 11.72 -7.34
N ILE A 459 23.60 12.05 -6.49
CA ILE A 459 22.28 11.40 -6.43
C ILE A 459 21.16 12.19 -7.10
N GLY A 460 21.46 13.37 -7.67
CA GLY A 460 20.47 14.24 -8.32
C GLY A 460 19.47 14.93 -7.38
N TYR A 461 19.74 15.01 -6.07
CA TYR A 461 18.84 15.59 -5.06
C TYR A 461 18.90 17.12 -5.05
N GLN A 462 17.97 17.77 -5.78
CA GLN A 462 17.99 19.22 -6.03
C GLN A 462 17.81 20.06 -4.77
N GLU A 463 16.95 19.65 -3.85
CA GLU A 463 16.70 20.35 -2.60
C GLU A 463 17.97 20.40 -1.74
N GLY A 464 18.73 19.29 -1.67
CA GLY A 464 20.00 19.22 -0.96
C GLY A 464 21.06 20.16 -1.56
N ILE A 465 21.15 20.24 -2.89
CA ILE A 465 22.04 21.18 -3.59
C ILE A 465 21.67 22.62 -3.21
N ALA A 466 20.39 22.97 -3.34
CA ALA A 466 19.90 24.32 -3.06
C ALA A 466 20.13 24.73 -1.59
N GLN A 467 19.91 23.80 -0.64
CA GLN A 467 20.16 24.03 0.78
C GLN A 467 21.64 24.31 1.07
N ALA A 468 22.54 23.47 0.54
CA ALA A 468 23.99 23.63 0.73
C ALA A 468 24.49 24.96 0.12
N GLU A 469 24.07 25.30 -1.11
CA GLU A 469 24.46 26.57 -1.74
C GLU A 469 23.95 27.80 -0.97
N LYS A 470 22.72 27.75 -0.48
CA LYS A 470 22.15 28.83 0.33
C LYS A 470 22.97 29.04 1.61
N ALA A 471 23.42 27.96 2.25
CA ALA A 471 24.25 28.02 3.44
C ALA A 471 25.65 28.59 3.15
N GLN A 472 26.29 28.15 2.07
CA GLN A 472 27.60 28.69 1.66
C GLN A 472 27.56 30.19 1.39
N ARG A 473 26.57 30.68 0.63
CA ARG A 473 26.39 32.13 0.38
C ARG A 473 26.18 32.93 1.66
N ARG A 474 25.56 32.33 2.69
CA ARG A 474 25.40 32.97 4.01
C ARG A 474 26.74 33.06 4.74
N LEU A 475 27.55 32.00 4.73
CA LEU A 475 28.89 32.00 5.33
C LEU A 475 29.82 33.01 4.65
N GLU A 476 29.77 33.14 3.33
CA GLU A 476 30.56 34.13 2.57
C GLU A 476 30.23 35.56 3.04
N LYS A 477 28.96 35.91 3.13
CA LYS A 477 28.51 37.23 3.63
C LYS A 477 28.96 37.48 5.07
N SER A 478 28.89 36.47 5.94
CA SER A 478 29.35 36.60 7.33
C SER A 478 30.86 36.84 7.39
N ARG A 479 31.65 36.13 6.58
CA ARG A 479 33.11 36.32 6.48
C ARG A 479 33.48 37.72 5.96
N GLU A 480 32.69 38.28 5.04
CA GLU A 480 32.87 39.64 4.54
C GLU A 480 32.51 40.71 5.60
N SER A 481 31.47 40.49 6.41
CA SER A 481 31.08 41.43 7.47
C SER A 481 32.05 41.51 8.66
N HIS A 482 32.95 40.53 8.79
CA HIS A 482 33.97 40.46 9.85
C HIS A 482 35.37 40.85 9.38
N LYS A 483 35.55 41.19 8.09
CA LYS A 483 36.75 41.82 7.55
C LYS A 483 36.58 43.33 7.56
#